data_AF-A0A015X5L9-F1
#
_entry.id   AF-A0A015X5L9-F1
#
_cell.length_a   1.000
_cell.length_b   1.000
_cell.length_c   1.000
_cell.angle_alpha   90.00
_cell.angle_beta   90.00
_cell.angle_gamma   90.00
#
_symmetry.space_group_name_H-M   'P 1'
#
loop_
_entity.id
_entity.type
_entity.pdbx_description
1 polymer ?
#
loop_
_entity_poly.entity_id
_entity_poly.type
_entity_poly.pdbx_seq_one_letter_code
_entity_poly.pdbx_strand_id
1 'polypeptide(L)'
;DENTHTIPIIIPRNYLNLYNFGFAQSRSLPKLSEGLMSLIQMDILMRGNGRVEQYKGNIVGFSNRLNTILVPQSFMNWANQNFAPDSHPDPSRLIIEVDNPADASIAKYFQQKGYETEDGKLDAGKTTYFLRLIVGIVLAVGLFISILSFYILMLSIFLLLQKNTVKLESLLLIGYSPSRVALPYQILTLGLNVVVLLLSVGIVSWARTSYLTTLNLLFPQMSVGSLWPTFAIGIFLFLLVSSINVIILKKKMLSIWMHKA
;
A
#
# COMPACT_ATOMS: atom_id res chain seq x y z
N ASP A 1 -22.18 26.23 -31.37
CA ASP A 1 -22.91 27.44 -31.82
C ASP A 1 -24.14 27.65 -30.98
N GLU A 2 -24.48 28.90 -30.69
CA GLU A 2 -25.70 29.27 -29.96
C GLU A 2 -26.99 28.86 -30.69
N ASN A 3 -26.91 28.52 -31.99
CA ASN A 3 -28.04 28.03 -32.79
C ASN A 3 -28.15 26.50 -32.84
N THR A 4 -27.08 25.79 -32.48
CA THR A 4 -27.13 24.33 -32.35
C THR A 4 -27.60 24.04 -30.94
N HIS A 5 -28.82 23.53 -30.78
CA HIS A 5 -29.39 23.08 -29.49
C HIS A 5 -28.65 21.85 -28.95
N THR A 6 -27.33 21.78 -29.12
CA THR A 6 -26.46 20.68 -28.74
C THR A 6 -25.43 21.14 -27.71
N ILE A 7 -25.42 20.52 -26.54
CA ILE A 7 -24.54 20.88 -25.42
C ILE A 7 -23.53 19.75 -25.24
N PRO A 8 -22.21 20.01 -25.29
CA PRO A 8 -21.23 18.99 -24.93
C PRO A 8 -21.31 18.73 -23.43
N ILE A 9 -21.50 17.47 -23.04
CA ILE A 9 -21.61 17.04 -21.64
C ILE A 9 -20.55 16.00 -21.30
N ILE A 10 -20.06 16.05 -20.06
CA ILE A 10 -19.22 15.00 -19.48
C ILE A 10 -20.03 14.32 -18.39
N ILE A 11 -20.17 13.01 -18.48
CA ILE A 11 -20.96 12.23 -17.51
C ILE A 11 -20.06 11.42 -16.57
N PRO A 12 -20.48 11.17 -15.32
CA PRO A 12 -19.75 10.27 -14.44
C PRO A 12 -19.71 8.86 -14.99
N ARG A 13 -18.55 8.18 -14.91
CA ARG A 13 -18.44 6.75 -15.27
C ARG A 13 -19.37 5.88 -14.43
N ASN A 14 -19.73 6.34 -13.23
CA ASN A 14 -20.66 5.64 -12.35
C ASN A 14 -22.04 5.42 -13.01
N TYR A 15 -22.55 6.36 -13.82
CA TYR A 15 -23.82 6.15 -14.53
C TYR A 15 -23.73 5.07 -15.60
N LEU A 16 -22.61 5.00 -16.33
CA LEU A 16 -22.35 3.90 -17.27
C LEU A 16 -22.27 2.56 -16.53
N ASN A 17 -21.62 2.53 -15.37
CA ASN A 17 -21.54 1.33 -14.53
C ASN A 17 -22.92 0.90 -14.02
N LEU A 18 -23.73 1.83 -13.53
CA LEU A 18 -25.10 1.55 -13.08
C LEU A 18 -25.96 0.97 -14.21
N TYR A 19 -25.83 1.50 -15.43
CA TYR A 19 -26.48 0.91 -16.59
C TYR A 19 -25.96 -0.51 -16.85
N ASN A 20 -24.65 -0.68 -17.01
CA ASN A 20 -24.06 -1.96 -17.45
C ASN A 20 -24.22 -3.10 -16.43
N PHE A 21 -24.03 -2.81 -15.15
CA PHE A 21 -24.03 -3.82 -14.09
C PHE A 21 -25.35 -3.88 -13.32
N GLY A 22 -26.09 -2.76 -13.24
CA GLY A 22 -27.39 -2.73 -12.56
C GLY A 22 -28.55 -3.09 -13.48
N PHE A 23 -28.68 -2.40 -14.61
CA PHE A 23 -29.86 -2.50 -15.47
C PHE A 23 -29.71 -3.49 -16.63
N ALA A 24 -28.61 -3.40 -17.38
CA ALA A 24 -28.41 -4.18 -18.58
C ALA A 24 -28.26 -5.67 -18.26
N GLN A 25 -27.47 -6.00 -17.23
CA GLN A 25 -27.31 -7.37 -16.77
C GLN A 25 -28.62 -7.99 -16.27
N SER A 26 -29.45 -7.25 -15.53
CA SER A 26 -30.72 -7.76 -15.00
C SER A 26 -31.80 -7.92 -16.09
N ARG A 27 -31.73 -7.13 -17.16
CA ARG A 27 -32.67 -7.19 -18.30
C ARG A 27 -32.11 -7.88 -19.54
N SER A 28 -30.96 -8.54 -19.45
CA SER A 28 -30.26 -9.18 -20.57
C SER A 28 -30.03 -8.25 -21.78
N LEU A 29 -29.85 -6.96 -21.52
CA LEU A 29 -29.50 -5.96 -22.54
C LEU A 29 -27.97 -5.94 -22.75
N PRO A 30 -27.49 -5.56 -23.95
CA PRO A 30 -26.06 -5.46 -24.21
C PRO A 30 -25.42 -4.37 -23.34
N LYS A 31 -24.19 -4.64 -22.89
CA LYS A 31 -23.38 -3.63 -22.21
C LYS A 31 -22.93 -2.57 -23.21
N LEU A 32 -22.99 -1.32 -22.80
CA LEU A 32 -22.51 -0.19 -23.58
C LEU A 32 -21.04 0.08 -23.23
N SER A 33 -20.23 0.35 -24.25
CA SER A 33 -18.87 0.87 -24.08
C SER A 33 -18.91 2.41 -24.05
N GLU A 34 -17.83 3.03 -23.54
CA GLU A 34 -17.73 4.50 -23.50
C GLU A 34 -17.88 5.13 -24.89
N GLY A 35 -17.25 4.52 -25.90
CA GLY A 35 -17.35 4.97 -27.28
C GLY A 35 -18.78 4.88 -27.82
N LEU A 36 -19.51 3.79 -27.54
CA LEU A 36 -20.91 3.67 -27.98
C LEU A 36 -21.82 4.68 -27.29
N MET A 37 -21.59 4.96 -26.01
CA MET A 37 -22.38 5.94 -25.27
C MET A 37 -22.13 7.37 -25.76
N SER A 38 -20.91 7.69 -26.22
CA SER A 38 -20.58 9.01 -26.79
C SER A 38 -21.38 9.35 -28.06
N LEU A 39 -21.93 8.34 -28.73
CA LEU A 39 -22.79 8.50 -29.91
C LEU A 39 -24.25 8.79 -29.54
N ILE A 40 -24.64 8.56 -28.29
CA ILE A 40 -26.00 8.76 -27.81
C ILE A 40 -26.20 10.24 -27.47
N GLN A 41 -27.18 10.87 -28.11
CA GLN A 41 -27.62 12.21 -27.76
C GLN A 41 -28.71 12.13 -26.70
N MET A 42 -28.45 12.71 -25.52
CA MET A 42 -29.42 12.75 -24.43
C MET A 42 -30.34 13.96 -24.56
N ASP A 43 -31.62 13.79 -24.25
CA ASP A 43 -32.55 14.91 -24.15
C ASP A 43 -32.42 15.60 -22.79
N ILE A 44 -32.03 16.87 -22.80
CA ILE A 44 -31.93 17.75 -21.64
C ILE A 44 -33.11 18.70 -21.67
N LEU A 45 -34.01 18.57 -20.72
CA LEU A 45 -35.14 19.47 -20.54
C LEU A 45 -34.79 20.54 -19.51
N MET A 46 -34.73 21.79 -19.93
CA MET A 46 -34.54 22.92 -19.03
C MET A 46 -35.87 23.59 -18.73
N ARG A 47 -36.07 23.91 -17.45
CA ARG A 47 -37.28 24.56 -16.95
C ARG A 47 -36.89 25.65 -15.96
N GLY A 48 -37.46 26.84 -16.13
CA GLY A 48 -37.23 27.98 -15.24
C GLY A 48 -37.88 29.24 -15.80
N ASN A 49 -38.24 30.18 -14.92
CA ASN A 49 -38.88 31.44 -15.30
C ASN A 49 -40.09 31.28 -16.25
N GLY A 50 -40.91 30.24 -16.05
CA GLY A 50 -42.08 29.93 -16.91
C GLY A 50 -41.75 29.43 -18.32
N ARG A 51 -40.46 29.25 -18.66
CA ARG A 51 -39.99 28.72 -19.95
C ARG A 51 -39.60 27.26 -19.80
N VAL A 52 -39.88 26.49 -20.86
CA VAL A 52 -39.46 25.10 -21.00
C VAL A 52 -38.82 24.95 -22.37
N GLU A 53 -37.55 24.56 -22.39
CA GLU A 53 -36.81 24.35 -23.63
C GLU A 53 -36.08 23.01 -23.59
N GLN A 54 -35.94 22.40 -24.76
CA GLN A 54 -35.30 21.10 -24.92
C GLN A 54 -34.01 21.23 -25.71
N TYR A 55 -32.95 20.65 -25.16
CA TYR A 55 -31.61 20.62 -25.74
C TYR A 55 -31.12 19.19 -25.85
N LYS A 56 -30.20 18.94 -26.77
CA LYS A 56 -29.54 17.66 -26.98
C LYS A 56 -28.16 17.68 -26.32
N GLY A 57 -27.97 16.92 -25.25
CA GLY A 57 -26.67 16.68 -24.64
C GLY A 57 -25.85 15.69 -25.47
N ASN A 58 -24.70 16.11 -25.99
CA ASN A 58 -23.74 15.23 -26.66
C ASN A 58 -22.64 14.81 -25.67
N ILE A 59 -22.48 13.50 -25.44
CA ILE A 59 -21.50 13.01 -24.46
C ILE A 59 -20.10 13.05 -25.08
N VAL A 60 -19.28 14.02 -24.66
CA VAL A 60 -17.91 14.20 -25.17
C VAL A 60 -16.86 13.47 -24.33
N GLY A 61 -17.22 12.97 -23.16
CA GLY A 61 -16.31 12.22 -22.30
C GLY A 61 -16.91 11.75 -20.99
N PHE A 62 -16.10 11.03 -20.21
CA PHE A 62 -16.46 10.47 -18.92
C PHE A 62 -15.53 10.96 -17.82
N SER A 63 -16.10 11.26 -16.64
CA SER A 63 -15.33 11.61 -15.44
C SER A 63 -15.26 10.46 -14.45
N ASN A 64 -14.05 10.18 -13.96
CA ASN A 64 -13.81 9.29 -12.81
C ASN A 64 -13.64 10.05 -11.50
N ARG A 65 -13.63 11.39 -11.55
CA ARG A 65 -13.28 12.24 -10.40
C ARG A 65 -14.48 12.93 -9.78
N LEU A 66 -15.49 13.26 -10.59
CA LEU A 66 -16.66 14.02 -10.19
C LEU A 66 -17.92 13.24 -10.52
N ASN A 67 -18.76 13.00 -9.52
CA ASN A 67 -20.05 12.32 -9.68
C ASN A 67 -21.18 13.30 -10.02
N THR A 68 -20.96 14.18 -11.00
CA THR A 68 -21.97 15.08 -11.52
C THR A 68 -21.83 15.24 -13.03
N ILE A 69 -22.91 15.63 -13.70
CA ILE A 69 -22.89 15.94 -15.14
C ILE A 69 -22.24 17.32 -15.30
N LEU A 70 -21.13 17.39 -16.04
CA LEU A 70 -20.43 18.63 -16.30
C LEU A 70 -20.85 19.18 -17.67
N VAL A 71 -21.02 20.50 -17.70
CA VAL A 71 -21.35 21.29 -18.89
C VAL A 71 -20.38 22.46 -18.99
N PRO A 72 -20.22 23.10 -20.16
CA PRO A 72 -19.39 24.29 -20.30
C PRO A 72 -19.86 25.42 -19.38
N GLN A 73 -18.90 26.18 -18.82
CA GLN A 73 -19.21 27.32 -17.96
C GLN A 73 -20.03 28.39 -18.69
N SER A 74 -19.74 28.63 -19.97
CA SER A 74 -20.50 29.57 -20.81
C SER A 74 -21.98 29.21 -20.87
N PHE A 75 -22.29 27.92 -21.03
CA PHE A 75 -23.66 27.42 -21.03
C PHE A 75 -24.34 27.62 -19.66
N MET A 76 -23.67 27.34 -18.55
CA MET A 76 -24.22 27.59 -17.21
C MET A 76 -24.52 29.07 -16.97
N ASN A 77 -23.61 29.96 -17.36
CA ASN A 77 -23.82 31.40 -17.22
C ASN A 77 -25.03 31.87 -18.03
N TRP A 78 -25.16 31.42 -19.28
CA TRP A 78 -26.31 31.70 -20.13
C TRP A 78 -27.60 31.12 -19.55
N ALA A 79 -27.58 29.87 -19.06
CA ALA A 79 -28.75 29.21 -18.50
C ALA A 79 -29.24 29.92 -17.22
N ASN A 80 -28.33 30.30 -16.33
CA ASN A 80 -28.68 31.04 -15.12
C ASN A 80 -29.33 32.39 -15.46
N GLN A 81 -28.81 33.14 -16.44
CA GLN A 81 -29.39 34.42 -16.86
C GLN A 81 -30.79 34.27 -17.47
N ASN A 82 -31.05 33.22 -18.25
CA ASN A 82 -32.33 33.05 -18.95
C ASN A 82 -33.42 32.39 -18.10
N PHE A 83 -33.05 31.40 -17.28
CA PHE A 83 -33.99 30.59 -16.51
C PHE A 83 -34.11 31.01 -15.04
N ALA A 84 -33.13 31.75 -14.48
CA ALA A 84 -33.12 32.18 -13.09
C ALA A 84 -32.27 33.46 -12.82
N PRO A 85 -32.59 34.62 -13.45
CA PRO A 85 -31.75 35.81 -13.42
C PRO A 85 -31.53 36.42 -12.01
N ASP A 86 -32.51 36.29 -11.10
CA ASP A 86 -32.46 36.86 -9.75
C ASP A 86 -31.97 35.86 -8.68
N SER A 87 -31.55 34.67 -9.09
CA SER A 87 -31.06 33.62 -8.19
C SER A 87 -29.56 33.77 -7.94
N HIS A 88 -29.18 34.02 -6.67
CA HIS A 88 -27.81 33.82 -6.23
C HIS A 88 -27.69 32.37 -5.71
N PRO A 89 -26.89 31.51 -6.36
CA PRO A 89 -26.76 30.12 -5.93
C PRO A 89 -25.89 30.04 -4.67
N ASP A 90 -26.45 29.52 -3.58
CA ASP A 90 -25.65 29.10 -2.42
C ASP A 90 -24.80 27.88 -2.81
N PRO A 91 -23.51 27.84 -2.42
CA PRO A 91 -22.63 26.72 -2.74
C PRO A 91 -23.05 25.48 -1.93
N SER A 92 -23.56 24.47 -2.63
CA SER A 92 -23.99 23.19 -2.01
C SER A 92 -22.86 22.15 -1.90
N ARG A 93 -21.77 22.33 -2.66
CA ARG A 93 -20.64 21.38 -2.68
C ARG A 93 -19.30 22.11 -2.68
N LEU A 94 -18.39 21.62 -1.83
CA LEU A 94 -16.99 22.04 -1.80
C LEU A 94 -16.12 20.92 -2.39
N ILE A 95 -15.28 21.25 -3.37
CA ILE A 95 -14.30 20.33 -3.94
C ILE A 95 -12.92 20.76 -3.44
N ILE A 96 -12.21 19.84 -2.78
CA ILE A 96 -10.89 20.09 -2.21
C ILE A 96 -9.90 19.13 -2.87
N GLU A 97 -8.80 19.67 -3.36
CA GLU A 97 -7.65 18.90 -3.82
C GLU A 97 -6.68 18.72 -2.65
N VAL A 98 -6.26 17.47 -2.42
CA VAL A 98 -5.35 17.10 -1.34
C VAL A 98 -4.25 16.21 -1.90
N ASP A 99 -3.04 16.35 -1.37
CA ASP A 99 -1.89 15.56 -1.85
C ASP A 99 -2.09 14.05 -1.63
N ASN A 100 -2.71 13.67 -0.51
CA ASN A 100 -3.01 12.27 -0.17
C ASN A 100 -4.47 12.08 0.27
N PRO A 101 -5.38 11.67 -0.64
CA PRO A 101 -6.78 11.43 -0.31
C PRO A 101 -6.99 10.21 0.61
N ALA A 102 -5.98 9.35 0.79
CA ALA A 102 -6.04 8.19 1.69
C ALA A 102 -5.51 8.51 3.11
N ASP A 103 -5.19 9.76 3.42
CA ASP A 103 -4.79 10.14 4.77
C ASP A 103 -6.00 10.03 5.74
N ALA A 104 -5.84 9.18 6.76
CA ALA A 104 -6.85 8.96 7.78
C ALA A 104 -7.15 10.23 8.61
N SER A 105 -6.24 11.21 8.64
CA SER A 105 -6.41 12.47 9.36
C SER A 105 -7.46 13.36 8.69
N ILE A 106 -7.50 13.37 7.36
CA ILE A 106 -8.46 14.13 6.55
C ILE A 106 -9.87 13.56 6.75
N ALA A 107 -9.98 12.23 6.67
CA ALA A 107 -11.22 11.50 6.95
C ALA A 107 -11.78 11.82 8.36
N LYS A 108 -10.92 11.82 9.39
CA LYS A 108 -11.30 12.18 10.76
C LYS A 108 -11.76 13.62 10.88
N TYR A 109 -11.09 14.55 10.21
CA TYR A 109 -11.46 15.97 10.21
C TYR A 109 -12.86 16.19 9.65
N PHE A 110 -13.18 15.60 8.49
CA PHE A 110 -14.51 15.73 7.89
C PHE A 110 -15.60 15.11 8.76
N GLN A 111 -15.33 13.96 9.38
CA GLN A 111 -16.27 13.31 10.29
C GLN A 111 -16.54 14.16 11.55
N GLN A 112 -15.51 14.77 12.15
CA GLN A 112 -15.67 15.63 13.33
C GLN A 112 -16.47 16.90 13.04
N LYS A 113 -16.34 17.43 11.82
CA LYS A 113 -17.05 18.64 11.39
C LYS A 113 -18.43 18.36 10.79
N GLY A 114 -18.84 17.09 10.68
CA GLY A 114 -20.13 16.70 10.10
C GLY A 114 -20.22 16.91 8.59
N TYR A 115 -19.09 16.95 7.89
CA TYR A 115 -19.08 17.02 6.43
C TYR A 115 -19.26 15.63 5.82
N GLU A 116 -20.25 15.50 4.94
CA GLU A 116 -20.43 14.30 4.13
C GLU A 116 -19.53 14.35 2.89
N THR A 117 -18.80 13.26 2.64
CA THR A 117 -17.92 13.15 1.46
C THR A 117 -18.56 12.26 0.40
N GLU A 118 -18.55 12.70 -0.86
CA GLU A 118 -18.92 11.84 -2.00
C GLU A 118 -17.89 10.70 -2.19
N ASP A 119 -18.40 9.50 -2.51
CA ASP A 119 -17.68 8.32 -3.05
C ASP A 119 -16.85 7.43 -2.12
N GLY A 120 -17.14 7.33 -0.82
CA GLY A 120 -16.55 6.25 0.00
C GLY A 120 -15.01 6.24 0.03
N LYS A 121 -14.35 7.35 -0.36
CA LYS A 121 -12.88 7.50 -0.34
C LYS A 121 -12.31 7.44 1.07
N LEU A 122 -13.15 7.61 2.10
CA LEU A 122 -12.81 7.27 3.48
C LEU A 122 -12.43 5.79 3.64
N ASP A 123 -12.98 4.87 2.85
CA ASP A 123 -12.70 3.44 2.96
C ASP A 123 -11.31 3.08 2.43
N ALA A 124 -10.79 3.79 1.42
CA ALA A 124 -9.40 3.64 1.00
C ALA A 124 -8.41 4.06 2.10
N GLY A 125 -8.73 5.12 2.85
CA GLY A 125 -7.96 5.54 4.03
C GLY A 125 -8.02 4.51 5.16
N LYS A 126 -9.20 3.91 5.41
CA LYS A 126 -9.35 2.80 6.37
C LYS A 126 -8.55 1.58 5.94
N THR A 127 -8.62 1.16 4.67
CA THR A 127 -7.88 0.01 4.16
C THR A 127 -6.37 0.21 4.28
N THR A 128 -5.87 1.42 3.99
CA THR A 128 -4.45 1.75 4.16
C THR A 128 -4.04 1.67 5.63
N TYR A 129 -4.88 2.17 6.54
CA TYR A 129 -4.67 2.04 7.99
C TYR A 129 -4.65 0.57 8.45
N PHE A 130 -5.62 -0.24 8.01
CA PHE A 130 -5.66 -1.67 8.32
C PHE A 130 -4.44 -2.41 7.77
N LEU A 131 -4.02 -2.10 6.54
CA LEU A 131 -2.81 -2.68 5.95
C LEU A 131 -1.58 -2.35 6.79
N ARG A 132 -1.43 -1.08 7.20
CA ARG A 132 -0.32 -0.63 8.05
C ARG A 132 -0.34 -1.31 9.42
N LEU A 133 -1.52 -1.51 10.00
CA LEU A 133 -1.69 -2.20 11.28
C LEU A 133 -1.31 -3.68 11.18
N ILE A 134 -1.78 -4.40 10.15
CA ILE A 134 -1.42 -5.80 9.90
C ILE A 134 0.08 -5.95 9.67
N VAL A 135 0.68 -5.11 8.82
CA VAL A 135 2.14 -5.12 8.57
C VAL A 135 2.91 -4.86 9.87
N GLY A 136 2.45 -3.92 10.70
CA GLY A 136 3.05 -3.65 12.01
C GLY A 136 3.02 -4.85 12.95
N ILE A 137 1.88 -5.56 13.04
CA ILE A 137 1.75 -6.78 13.84
C ILE A 137 2.69 -7.87 13.33
N VAL A 138 2.72 -8.11 12.02
CA VAL A 138 3.57 -9.14 11.40
C VAL A 138 5.05 -8.85 11.67
N LEU A 139 5.48 -7.59 11.57
CA LEU A 139 6.85 -7.18 11.90
C LEU A 139 7.21 -7.43 13.37
N ALA A 140 6.30 -7.10 14.30
CA ALA A 140 6.52 -7.33 15.73
C ALA A 140 6.66 -8.82 16.06
N VAL A 141 5.77 -9.65 15.51
CA VAL A 141 5.83 -11.11 15.66
C VAL A 141 7.11 -11.69 15.06
N GLY A 142 7.51 -11.23 13.87
CA GLY A 142 8.75 -11.66 13.21
C GLY A 142 10.01 -11.31 14.01
N LEU A 143 10.06 -10.11 14.60
CA LEU A 143 11.13 -9.71 15.51
C LEU A 143 11.20 -10.61 16.76
N PHE A 144 10.04 -10.90 17.36
CA PHE A 144 9.97 -11.76 18.54
C PHE A 144 10.47 -13.18 18.26
N ILE A 145 10.04 -13.78 17.14
CA ILE A 145 10.53 -15.10 16.70
C ILE A 145 12.03 -15.08 16.44
N SER A 146 12.55 -14.00 15.84
CA SER A 146 13.99 -13.85 15.56
C SER A 146 14.82 -13.84 16.85
N ILE A 147 14.38 -13.11 17.88
CA ILE A 147 15.03 -13.08 19.21
C ILE A 147 14.99 -14.48 19.85
N LEU A 148 13.85 -15.16 19.78
CA LEU A 148 13.70 -16.51 20.35
C LEU A 148 14.59 -17.54 19.64
N SER A 149 14.64 -17.49 18.30
CA SER A 149 15.50 -18.35 17.50
C SER A 149 16.99 -18.14 17.86
N PHE A 150 17.39 -16.89 18.02
CA PHE A 150 18.75 -16.55 18.46
C PHE A 150 19.09 -17.12 19.84
N TYR A 151 18.15 -17.02 20.79
CA TYR A 151 18.31 -17.61 22.11
C TYR A 151 18.50 -19.14 22.06
N ILE A 152 17.71 -19.83 21.25
CA ILE A 152 17.83 -21.29 21.04
C ILE A 152 19.19 -21.65 20.42
N LEU A 153 19.65 -20.90 19.41
CA LEU A 153 20.95 -21.12 18.79
C LEU A 153 22.09 -20.94 19.79
N MET A 154 22.05 -19.88 20.60
CA MET A 154 23.01 -19.65 21.67
C MET A 154 23.01 -20.80 22.70
N LEU A 155 21.82 -21.26 23.11
CA LEU A 155 21.68 -22.38 24.05
C LEU A 155 22.27 -23.67 23.48
N SER A 156 22.00 -23.96 22.20
CA SER A 156 22.55 -25.12 21.49
C SER A 156 24.08 -25.11 21.46
N ILE A 157 24.70 -23.96 21.12
CA ILE A 157 26.16 -23.81 21.16
C ILE A 157 26.68 -24.03 22.59
N PHE A 158 25.99 -23.49 23.60
CA PHE A 158 26.39 -23.67 24.99
C PHE A 158 26.34 -25.14 25.45
N LEU A 159 25.29 -25.87 25.07
CA LEU A 159 25.18 -27.30 25.35
C LEU A 159 26.26 -28.12 24.62
N LEU A 160 26.57 -27.77 23.37
CA LEU A 160 27.66 -28.41 22.62
C LEU A 160 29.04 -28.17 23.27
N LEU A 161 29.27 -26.97 23.80
CA LEU A 161 30.47 -26.64 24.57
C LEU A 161 30.54 -27.45 25.86
N GLN A 162 29.44 -27.52 26.62
CA GLN A 162 29.36 -28.29 27.86
C GLN A 162 29.53 -29.80 27.62
N LYS A 163 28.91 -30.36 26.58
CA LYS A 163 28.95 -31.79 26.27
C LYS A 163 30.33 -32.27 25.76
N ASN A 164 31.17 -31.37 25.24
CA ASN A 164 32.54 -31.67 24.79
C ASN A 164 33.63 -31.13 25.74
N THR A 165 33.28 -30.77 26.97
CA THR A 165 34.22 -30.24 27.98
C THR A 165 35.41 -31.17 28.24
N VAL A 166 35.20 -32.50 28.27
CA VAL A 166 36.28 -33.48 28.53
C VAL A 166 37.33 -33.52 27.40
N LYS A 167 36.92 -33.36 26.14
CA LYS A 167 37.85 -33.26 24.99
C LYS A 167 38.56 -31.90 24.95
N LEU A 168 37.87 -30.85 25.37
CA LEU A 168 38.42 -29.50 25.45
C LEU A 168 39.50 -29.38 26.53
N GLU A 169 39.30 -30.00 27.69
CA GLU A 169 40.26 -30.03 28.79
C GLU A 169 41.54 -30.79 28.38
N SER A 170 41.40 -31.93 27.70
CA SER A 170 42.52 -32.70 27.15
C SER A 170 43.32 -31.93 26.07
N LEU A 171 42.67 -31.12 25.23
CA LEU A 171 43.33 -30.25 24.23
C LEU A 171 44.03 -29.03 24.86
N LEU A 172 43.50 -28.52 25.96
CA LEU A 172 44.08 -27.37 26.68
C LEU A 172 45.33 -27.76 27.48
N LEU A 173 45.34 -28.98 28.03
CA LEU A 173 46.51 -29.60 28.67
C LEU A 173 47.71 -29.82 27.73
N ILE A 174 47.48 -29.81 26.41
CA ILE A 174 48.54 -29.94 25.37
C ILE A 174 49.09 -28.55 24.95
N GLY A 175 48.59 -27.45 25.52
CA GLY A 175 49.14 -26.09 25.30
C GLY A 175 48.44 -25.27 24.20
N TYR A 176 47.25 -25.68 23.75
CA TYR A 176 46.49 -24.88 22.78
C TYR A 176 45.74 -23.71 23.45
N SER A 177 45.94 -22.50 22.91
CA SER A 177 45.32 -21.27 23.40
C SER A 177 43.79 -21.29 23.26
N PRO A 178 43.01 -20.87 24.28
CA PRO A 178 41.53 -20.90 24.31
C PRO A 178 40.87 -20.23 23.10
N SER A 179 41.52 -19.23 22.50
CA SER A 179 41.05 -18.47 21.33
C SER A 179 40.88 -19.31 20.06
N ARG A 180 41.63 -20.40 19.87
CA ARG A 180 41.49 -21.27 18.68
C ARG A 180 40.29 -22.22 18.75
N VAL A 181 39.78 -22.48 19.95
CA VAL A 181 38.63 -23.37 20.16
C VAL A 181 37.31 -22.70 19.74
N ALA A 182 37.19 -21.38 19.90
CA ALA A 182 35.97 -20.63 19.55
C ALA A 182 35.85 -20.30 18.05
N LEU A 183 36.96 -20.37 17.28
CA LEU A 183 36.98 -20.06 15.85
C LEU A 183 36.06 -20.93 14.99
N PRO A 184 36.07 -22.28 15.07
CA PRO A 184 35.16 -23.10 14.27
C PRO A 184 33.69 -22.83 14.57
N TYR A 185 33.34 -22.50 15.82
CA TYR A 185 31.96 -22.15 16.20
C TYR A 185 31.54 -20.77 15.69
N GLN A 186 32.46 -19.79 15.67
CA GLN A 186 32.22 -18.49 15.06
C GLN A 186 32.02 -18.63 13.54
N ILE A 187 32.84 -19.45 12.87
CA ILE A 187 32.71 -19.70 11.43
C ILE A 187 31.38 -20.40 11.11
N LEU A 188 30.98 -21.40 11.91
CA LEU A 188 29.71 -22.11 11.72
C LEU A 188 28.51 -21.16 11.87
N THR A 189 28.53 -20.30 12.90
CA THR A 189 27.46 -19.33 13.16
C THR A 189 27.40 -18.24 12.09
N LEU A 190 28.57 -17.74 11.66
CA LEU A 190 28.67 -16.75 10.59
C LEU A 190 28.18 -17.33 9.26
N GLY A 191 28.61 -18.55 8.91
CA GLY A 191 28.20 -19.25 7.71
C GLY A 191 26.69 -19.50 7.67
N LEU A 192 26.10 -19.95 8.78
CA LEU A 192 24.66 -20.13 8.88
C LEU A 192 23.90 -18.81 8.65
N ASN A 193 24.34 -17.71 9.27
CA ASN A 193 23.72 -16.40 9.08
C ASN A 193 23.83 -15.91 7.63
N VAL A 194 24.93 -16.18 6.94
CA VAL A 194 25.09 -15.85 5.51
C VAL A 194 24.10 -16.64 4.66
N VAL A 195 23.93 -17.94 4.92
CA VAL A 195 22.95 -18.77 4.20
C VAL A 195 21.53 -18.27 4.43
N VAL A 196 21.18 -17.92 5.68
CA VAL A 196 19.86 -17.35 6.00
C VAL A 196 19.63 -16.02 5.28
N LEU A 197 20.64 -15.15 5.19
CA LEU A 197 20.54 -13.89 4.45
C LEU A 197 20.30 -14.13 2.96
N LEU A 198 21.06 -15.04 2.33
CA LEU A 198 20.88 -15.37 0.91
C LEU A 198 19.49 -15.93 0.62
N LEU A 199 19.00 -16.85 1.47
CA LEU A 199 17.65 -17.40 1.35
C LEU A 199 16.58 -16.32 1.51
N SER A 200 16.72 -15.44 2.52
CA SER A 200 15.78 -14.35 2.76
C SER A 200 15.70 -13.39 1.57
N VAL A 201 16.85 -12.94 1.04
CA VAL A 201 16.91 -12.10 -0.16
C VAL A 201 16.28 -12.80 -1.37
N GLY A 202 16.59 -14.09 -1.57
CA GLY A 202 16.05 -14.88 -2.67
C GLY A 202 14.52 -14.98 -2.61
N ILE A 203 13.96 -15.31 -1.45
CA ILE A 203 12.51 -15.42 -1.23
C ILE A 203 11.83 -14.07 -1.46
N VAL A 204 12.37 -12.98 -0.91
CA VAL A 204 11.78 -11.63 -1.08
C VAL A 204 11.82 -11.19 -2.54
N SER A 205 12.92 -11.44 -3.25
CA SER A 205 13.05 -11.12 -4.67
C SER A 205 12.06 -11.92 -5.52
N TRP A 206 11.90 -13.21 -5.23
CA TRP A 206 10.92 -14.07 -5.90
C TRP A 206 9.48 -13.61 -5.64
N ALA A 207 9.11 -13.41 -4.38
CA ALA A 207 7.78 -12.94 -4.00
C ALA A 207 7.46 -11.59 -4.66
N ARG A 208 8.39 -10.62 -4.62
CA ARG A 208 8.22 -9.32 -5.27
C ARG A 208 7.94 -9.46 -6.77
N THR A 209 8.67 -10.33 -7.47
CA THR A 209 8.50 -10.52 -8.92
C THR A 209 7.13 -11.11 -9.24
N SER A 210 6.67 -12.09 -8.46
CA SER A 210 5.34 -12.69 -8.61
C SER A 210 4.22 -11.66 -8.35
N TYR A 211 4.30 -10.90 -7.24
CA TYR A 211 3.29 -9.91 -6.90
C TYR A 211 3.25 -8.73 -7.88
N LEU A 212 4.42 -8.21 -8.30
CA LEU A 212 4.49 -7.10 -9.25
C LEU A 212 3.97 -7.48 -10.64
N THR A 213 4.17 -8.72 -11.07
CA THR A 213 3.64 -9.21 -12.35
C THR A 213 2.10 -9.15 -12.34
N THR A 214 1.47 -9.63 -11.27
CA THR A 214 0.01 -9.58 -11.11
C THR A 214 -0.51 -8.15 -10.93
N LEU A 215 0.19 -7.30 -10.18
CA LEU A 215 -0.23 -5.91 -9.94
C LEU A 215 -0.11 -5.03 -11.19
N ASN A 216 0.90 -5.24 -12.03
CA ASN A 216 1.05 -4.52 -13.31
C ASN A 216 -0.08 -4.84 -14.30
N LEU A 217 -0.62 -6.06 -14.27
CA LEU A 217 -1.77 -6.44 -15.09
C LEU A 217 -3.06 -5.71 -14.68
N LEU A 218 -3.17 -5.32 -13.41
CA LEU A 218 -4.36 -4.66 -12.85
C LEU A 218 -4.23 -3.13 -12.82
N PHE A 219 -3.03 -2.59 -12.62
CA PHE A 219 -2.76 -1.15 -12.51
C PHE A 219 -1.46 -0.75 -13.26
N PRO A 220 -1.53 -0.44 -14.57
CA PRO A 220 -0.36 -0.18 -15.41
C PRO A 220 0.46 1.08 -15.05
N GLN A 221 -0.02 1.93 -14.14
CA GLN A 221 0.62 3.21 -13.78
C GLN A 221 1.31 3.21 -12.40
N MET A 222 1.52 2.04 -11.77
CA MET A 222 2.16 1.99 -10.46
C MET A 222 3.68 2.20 -10.55
N SER A 223 4.20 3.14 -9.76
CA SER A 223 5.64 3.34 -9.58
C SER A 223 6.24 2.15 -8.84
N VAL A 224 7.13 1.43 -9.52
CA VAL A 224 7.77 0.25 -8.94
C VAL A 224 8.81 0.69 -7.91
N GLY A 225 8.55 0.44 -6.63
CA GLY A 225 9.51 0.71 -5.54
C GLY A 225 10.82 -0.08 -5.71
N SER A 226 11.95 0.54 -5.39
CA SER A 226 13.28 -0.07 -5.57
C SER A 226 13.57 -1.16 -4.53
N LEU A 227 14.43 -2.12 -4.88
CA LEU A 227 14.86 -3.20 -3.99
C LEU A 227 15.89 -2.77 -2.93
N TRP A 228 16.48 -1.58 -3.08
CA TRP A 228 17.55 -1.07 -2.22
C TRP A 228 17.22 -1.05 -0.72
N PRO A 229 16.01 -0.62 -0.28
CA PRO A 229 15.66 -0.60 1.13
C PRO A 229 15.68 -2.00 1.76
N THR A 230 15.25 -3.02 1.02
CA THR A 230 15.26 -4.42 1.48
C THR A 230 16.68 -4.91 1.70
N PHE A 231 17.59 -4.65 0.75
CA PHE A 231 19.00 -4.99 0.91
C PHE A 231 19.64 -4.26 2.09
N ALA A 232 19.38 -2.96 2.24
CA ALA A 232 19.91 -2.16 3.34
C ALA A 232 19.46 -2.69 4.71
N ILE A 233 18.17 -2.98 4.88
CA ILE A 233 17.62 -3.54 6.12
C ILE A 233 18.17 -4.95 6.38
N GLY A 234 18.28 -5.79 5.35
CA GLY A 234 18.83 -7.13 5.47
C GLY A 234 20.30 -7.14 5.91
N ILE A 235 21.14 -6.29 5.30
CA ILE A 235 22.55 -6.14 5.68
C ILE A 235 22.66 -5.58 7.10
N PHE A 236 21.84 -4.59 7.46
CA PHE A 236 21.81 -4.02 8.80
C PHE A 236 21.48 -5.08 9.87
N LEU A 237 20.42 -5.87 9.65
CA LEU A 237 20.04 -6.96 10.55
C LEU A 237 21.14 -8.02 10.67
N PHE A 238 21.78 -8.39 9.56
CA PHE A 238 22.89 -9.34 9.57
C PHE A 238 24.07 -8.83 10.40
N LEU A 239 24.49 -7.58 10.22
CA LEU A 239 25.58 -6.97 10.97
C LEU A 239 25.24 -6.91 12.47
N LEU A 240 24.01 -6.52 12.80
CA LEU A 240 23.53 -6.42 14.17
C LEU A 240 23.55 -7.80 14.85
N VAL A 241 22.94 -8.82 14.23
CA VAL A 241 22.87 -10.17 14.78
C VAL A 241 24.26 -10.81 14.89
N SER A 242 25.11 -10.64 13.87
CA SER A 242 26.48 -11.18 13.88
C SER A 242 27.33 -10.54 14.98
N SER A 243 27.24 -9.21 15.14
CA SER A 243 27.97 -8.49 16.18
C SER A 243 27.54 -8.91 17.59
N ILE A 244 26.23 -9.03 17.83
CA ILE A 244 25.70 -9.51 19.11
C ILE A 244 26.18 -10.93 19.40
N ASN A 245 26.14 -11.83 18.40
CA ASN A 245 26.66 -13.20 18.53
C ASN A 245 28.14 -13.22 18.94
N VAL A 246 28.99 -12.44 18.28
CA VAL A 246 30.43 -12.37 18.57
C VAL A 246 30.68 -11.82 19.97
N ILE A 247 29.97 -10.77 20.39
CA ILE A 247 30.11 -10.14 21.71
C ILE A 247 29.71 -11.12 22.82
N ILE A 248 28.58 -11.81 22.66
CA ILE A 248 28.07 -12.76 23.65
C ILE A 248 29.03 -13.96 23.79
N LEU A 249 29.52 -14.51 22.67
CA LEU A 249 30.51 -15.58 22.67
C LEU A 249 31.80 -15.16 23.40
N LYS A 250 32.31 -13.96 23.12
CA LYS A 250 33.52 -13.42 23.78
C LYS A 250 33.30 -13.20 25.28
N LYS A 251 32.20 -12.56 25.68
CA LYS A 251 31.89 -12.30 27.10
C LYS A 251 31.69 -13.60 27.88
N LYS A 252 31.00 -14.58 27.30
CA LYS A 252 30.74 -15.87 27.97
C LYS A 252 32.01 -16.69 28.12
N MET A 253 32.90 -16.67 27.13
CA MET A 253 34.22 -17.33 27.23
C MET A 253 35.09 -16.71 28.33
N LEU A 254 35.12 -15.37 28.42
CA LEU A 254 35.83 -14.65 29.51
C LEU A 254 35.24 -14.96 30.89
N SER A 255 33.91 -15.03 31.00
CA SER A 255 33.23 -15.38 32.26
C SER A 255 33.52 -16.81 32.72
N ILE A 256 33.63 -17.77 31.80
CA ILE A 256 34.00 -19.16 32.13
C ILE A 256 35.46 -19.23 32.60
N TRP A 257 36.34 -18.37 32.06
CA TRP A 257 37.75 -18.33 32.44
C TRP A 257 37.96 -17.71 33.84
N MET A 258 37.26 -16.62 34.17
CA MET A 258 37.37 -15.97 35.50
C MET A 258 36.73 -16.76 36.65
N HIS A 259 35.83 -17.70 36.39
CA HIS A 259 35.24 -18.56 37.44
C HIS A 259 36.02 -19.86 37.69
N LYS A 260 37.10 -20.12 36.92
CA LYS A 260 37.95 -21.32 37.06
C LYS A 260 39.40 -20.99 37.46
N ALA A 261 39.75 -19.71 37.62
CA ALA A 261 40.96 -19.22 38.26
C ALA A 261 40.64 -18.83 39.71
#